data_AF-A0A6G1HA07-F1
#
_entry.id   AF-A0A6G1HA07-F1
#
_cell.length_a   1.000
_cell.length_b   1.000
_cell.length_c   1.000
_cell.angle_alpha   90.00
_cell.angle_beta   90.00
_cell.angle_gamma   90.00
#
_symmetry.space_group_name_H-M   'P 1'
#
loop_
_entity.id
_entity.type
_entity.pdbx_description
1 polymer ?
#
loop_
_entity_poly.entity_id
_entity_poly.type
_entity_poly.pdbx_seq_one_letter_code
_entity_poly.pdbx_strand_id
1 'polypeptide(L)'
;MEALNPSEQRELQARMERKTMKDFLTTYSNIVQRCFEDCISDFSSKSLTSREEGCLMRCVDKQLKTGERLAQRFQEENANQMAKAGQGGFPGR
;
A
#
# COMPACT_ATOMS: atom_id res chain seq x y z
N MET A 1 -2.35 -27.25 -6.10
CA MET A 1 -2.21 -26.44 -4.87
C MET A 1 -2.61 -27.35 -3.72
N GLU A 2 -1.65 -27.85 -2.95
CA GLU A 2 -1.93 -28.63 -1.73
C GLU A 2 -2.77 -27.77 -0.78
N ALA A 3 -3.91 -28.31 -0.35
CA ALA A 3 -4.78 -27.65 0.61
C ALA A 3 -4.09 -27.64 1.98
N LEU A 4 -3.93 -26.45 2.56
CA LEU A 4 -3.35 -26.25 3.88
C LEU A 4 -4.18 -27.01 4.94
N ASN A 5 -3.52 -27.62 5.90
CA ASN A 5 -4.17 -28.26 7.05
C ASN A 5 -4.79 -27.17 7.96
N PRO A 6 -5.95 -27.39 8.60
CA PRO A 6 -6.58 -26.45 9.54
C PRO A 6 -5.68 -25.86 10.65
N SER A 7 -4.58 -26.53 11.04
CA SER A 7 -3.57 -25.94 11.94
C SER A 7 -2.72 -24.88 11.24
N GLU A 8 -2.28 -25.15 10.01
CA GLU A 8 -1.48 -24.25 9.18
C GLU A 8 -2.29 -23.03 8.74
N GLN A 9 -3.59 -23.21 8.49
CA GLN A 9 -4.51 -22.13 8.14
C GLN A 9 -4.65 -21.10 9.28
N ARG A 10 -4.72 -21.57 10.53
CA ARG A 10 -4.75 -20.70 11.72
C ARG A 10 -3.43 -19.96 11.93
N GLU A 11 -2.30 -20.65 11.76
CA GLU A 11 -0.99 -19.99 11.83
C GLU A 11 -0.83 -18.94 10.72
N LEU A 12 -1.26 -19.26 9.50
CA LEU A 12 -1.23 -18.34 8.37
C LEU A 12 -2.08 -17.10 8.64
N GLN A 13 -3.29 -17.25 9.18
CA GLN A 13 -4.14 -16.12 9.58
C GLN A 13 -3.44 -15.22 10.60
N ALA A 14 -2.88 -15.80 11.67
CA ALA A 14 -2.15 -15.03 12.68
C ALA A 14 -0.91 -14.31 12.10
N ARG A 15 -0.20 -14.94 11.16
CA ARG A 15 0.93 -14.32 10.45
C ARG A 15 0.45 -13.19 9.52
N MET A 16 -0.68 -13.36 8.84
CA MET A 16 -1.27 -12.33 7.99
C MET A 16 -1.68 -11.10 8.81
N GLU A 17 -2.35 -11.27 9.95
CA GLU A 17 -2.75 -10.15 10.84
C GLU A 17 -1.53 -9.37 11.35
N ARG A 18 -0.45 -10.06 11.74
CA ARG A 18 0.79 -9.38 12.13
C ARG A 18 1.40 -8.61 10.97
N LYS A 19 1.31 -9.16 9.76
CA LYS A 19 1.82 -8.53 8.55
C LYS A 19 1.01 -7.28 8.20
N THR A 20 -0.33 -7.32 8.26
CA THR A 20 -1.17 -6.15 7.96
C THR A 20 -0.85 -4.97 8.88
N MET A 21 -0.62 -5.23 10.16
CA MET A 21 -0.21 -4.18 11.13
C MET A 21 1.17 -3.60 10.78
N LYS A 22 2.14 -4.45 10.42
CA LYS A 22 3.47 -3.98 10.01
C LYS A 22 3.43 -3.16 8.72
N ASP A 23 2.63 -3.59 7.75
CA ASP A 23 2.46 -2.91 6.47
C ASP A 23 1.78 -1.54 6.67
N PHE A 24 0.83 -1.46 7.60
CA PHE A 24 0.22 -0.19 8.01
C PHE A 24 1.25 0.80 8.58
N LEU A 25 2.07 0.37 9.55
CA LEU A 25 3.10 1.22 10.16
C LEU A 25 4.15 1.68 9.13
N THR A 26 4.51 0.79 8.21
CA THR A 26 5.44 1.10 7.11
C THR A 26 4.83 2.17 6.19
N THR A 27 3.56 2.01 5.83
CA THR A 27 2.83 2.99 5.00
C THR A 27 2.73 4.34 5.69
N TYR A 28 2.40 4.35 6.99
CA TYR A 28 2.36 5.57 7.80
C TYR A 28 3.71 6.30 7.78
N SER A 29 4.81 5.59 8.05
CA SER A 29 6.16 6.18 8.04
C SER A 29 6.50 6.78 6.67
N ASN A 30 6.14 6.09 5.58
CA ASN A 30 6.41 6.56 4.23
C ASN A 30 5.62 7.84 3.89
N ILE A 31 4.36 7.93 4.33
CA ILE A 31 3.54 9.14 4.13
C ILE A 31 4.13 10.31 4.90
N VAL A 32 4.51 10.08 6.17
CA VAL A 32 5.12 11.12 7.01
C VAL A 32 6.41 11.64 6.36
N GLN A 33 7.31 10.75 5.93
CA GLN A 33 8.56 11.15 5.29
C GLN A 33 8.33 11.96 4.01
N ARG A 34 7.48 11.47 3.10
CA ARG A 34 7.19 12.18 1.83
C ARG A 34 6.56 13.54 2.06
N CYS A 35 5.55 13.62 2.93
CA CYS A 35 4.90 14.89 3.19
C CYS A 35 5.83 15.87 3.91
N PHE A 36 6.75 15.38 4.74
CA PHE A 36 7.79 16.23 5.31
C PHE A 36 8.73 16.77 4.22
N GLU A 37 9.28 15.90 3.36
CA GLU A 37 10.19 16.27 2.27
C GLU A 37 9.55 17.22 1.24
N ASP A 38 8.27 17.03 0.92
CA ASP A 38 7.56 17.83 -0.10
C ASP A 38 7.01 19.14 0.44
N CYS A 39 6.58 19.20 1.71
CA CYS A 39 5.86 20.35 2.26
C CYS A 39 6.66 21.21 3.23
N ILE A 40 7.64 20.66 3.95
CA ILE A 40 8.40 21.42 4.96
C ILE A 40 9.67 21.95 4.32
N SER A 41 9.67 23.25 4.06
CA SER A 41 10.77 23.92 3.36
C SER A 41 11.37 25.08 4.14
N ASP A 42 10.67 25.59 5.16
CA ASP A 42 11.15 26.68 6.00
C ASP A 42 11.59 26.16 7.36
N PHE A 43 12.86 26.39 7.68
CA PHE A 43 13.47 25.97 8.96
C PHE A 43 13.80 27.16 9.88
N SER A 44 13.19 28.33 9.62
CA SER A 44 13.38 29.53 10.44
C SER A 44 12.67 29.47 11.80
N SER A 45 11.70 28.56 11.97
CA SER A 45 10.94 28.41 13.22
C SER A 45 10.72 26.94 13.59
N LYS A 46 10.40 26.68 14.87
CA LYS A 46 10.06 25.34 15.37
C LYS A 46 8.59 24.95 15.11
N SER A 47 7.78 25.90 14.67
CA SER A 47 6.35 25.73 14.39
C SER A 47 6.12 25.68 12.89
N LEU A 48 5.11 24.94 12.48
CA LEU A 48 4.68 24.91 11.08
C LEU A 48 4.03 26.25 10.72
N THR A 49 4.30 26.72 9.51
CA THR A 49 3.54 27.85 8.96
C THR A 49 2.18 27.39 8.45
N SER A 50 1.20 28.30 8.36
CA SER A 50 -0.13 27.97 7.82
C SER A 50 -0.09 27.42 6.39
N ARG A 51 0.92 27.80 5.60
CA ARG A 51 1.15 27.26 4.26
C ARG A 51 1.60 25.80 4.32
N GLU A 52 2.54 25.47 5.21
CA GLU A 52 3.05 24.11 5.40
C GLU A 52 1.96 23.19 5.96
N GLU A 53 1.18 23.64 6.94
CA GLU A 53 0.02 22.91 7.45
C GLU A 53 -1.00 22.59 6.34
N GLY A 54 -1.34 23.59 5.51
CA GLY A 54 -2.22 23.41 4.37
C GLY A 54 -1.66 22.43 3.33
N CYS A 55 -0.35 22.43 3.12
CA CYS A 55 0.32 21.46 2.24
C CYS A 55 0.25 20.04 2.81
N LEU A 56 0.58 19.85 4.10
CA LEU A 56 0.55 18.55 4.78
C LEU A 56 -0.82 17.89 4.66
N MET A 57 -1.90 18.64 4.94
CA MET A 57 -3.26 18.11 4.85
C MET A 57 -3.61 17.61 3.44
N ARG A 58 -3.21 18.36 2.41
CA ARG A 58 -3.40 17.96 1.01
C ARG A 58 -2.51 16.79 0.61
N CYS A 59 -1.28 16.75 1.11
CA CYS A 59 -0.32 15.69 0.83
C CYS A 59 -0.83 14.35 1.36
N VAL A 60 -1.27 14.30 2.62
CA VAL A 60 -1.80 13.08 3.24
C VAL A 60 -3.04 12.59 2.49
N ASP A 61 -4.01 13.47 2.23
CA ASP A 61 -5.23 13.12 1.48
C ASP A 61 -4.89 12.58 0.08
N LYS A 62 -3.97 13.24 -0.62
CA LYS A 62 -3.48 12.79 -1.94
C LYS A 62 -2.84 11.41 -1.86
N GLN A 63 -1.97 11.14 -0.88
CA GLN A 63 -1.29 9.84 -0.77
C GLN A 63 -2.27 8.71 -0.48
N LEU A 64 -3.24 8.92 0.42
CA LEU A 64 -4.26 7.91 0.73
C LEU A 64 -5.14 7.59 -0.49
N LYS A 65 -5.69 8.62 -1.16
CA LYS A 65 -6.48 8.45 -2.39
C LYS A 65 -5.67 7.81 -3.52
N THR A 66 -4.39 8.17 -3.63
CA THR A 66 -3.49 7.57 -4.62
C THR A 66 -3.27 6.09 -4.32
N GLY A 67 -3.03 5.74 -3.06
CA GLY A 67 -2.88 4.36 -2.60
C GLY A 67 -4.12 3.52 -2.90
N GLU A 68 -5.32 4.04 -2.59
CA GLU A 68 -6.58 3.36 -2.89
C GLU A 68 -6.77 3.13 -4.40
N ARG A 69 -6.56 4.17 -5.21
CA ARG A 69 -6.70 4.06 -6.67
C ARG A 69 -5.69 3.08 -7.27
N LEU A 70 -4.44 3.11 -6.82
CA LEU A 70 -3.42 2.15 -7.25
C LEU A 70 -3.80 0.72 -6.86
N ALA A 71 -4.33 0.51 -5.65
CA ALA A 71 -4.80 -0.80 -5.21
C ALA A 71 -5.93 -1.34 -6.09
N GLN A 72 -6.91 -0.49 -6.44
CA GLN A 72 -8.01 -0.87 -7.36
C GLN A 72 -7.49 -1.30 -8.73
N ARG A 73 -6.61 -0.49 -9.34
CA ARG A 73 -6.02 -0.82 -10.66
C ARG A 73 -5.15 -2.07 -10.59
N PHE A 74 -4.40 -2.26 -9.50
CA PHE A 74 -3.59 -3.44 -9.30
C PHE A 74 -4.44 -4.72 -9.20
N GLN A 75 -5.59 -4.66 -8.53
CA GLN A 75 -6.52 -5.79 -8.46
C GLN A 75 -7.08 -6.16 -9.84
N GLU A 76 -7.45 -5.17 -10.65
CA GLU A 76 -7.92 -5.37 -12.03
C GLU A 76 -6.83 -6.03 -12.89
N GLU A 77 -5.60 -5.52 -12.84
CA GLU A 77 -4.48 -6.07 -13.59
C GLU A 77 -4.08 -7.47 -13.12
N ASN A 78 -4.13 -7.74 -11.82
CA ASN A 78 -3.86 -9.06 -11.28
C ASN A 78 -4.91 -10.09 -11.75
N ALA A 79 -6.20 -9.71 -11.80
CA ALA A 79 -7.26 -10.54 -12.36
C ALA A 79 -7.07 -10.79 -13.87
N ASN A 80 -6.72 -9.75 -14.63
CA ASN A 80 -6.41 -9.86 -16.06
C ASN A 80 -5.21 -10.79 -16.33
N GLN A 81 -4.16 -10.70 -15.51
CA GLN A 81 -2.99 -11.57 -15.60
C GLN A 81 -3.33 -13.02 -15.28
N MET A 82 -4.14 -13.29 -14.24
CA MET A 82 -4.62 -14.64 -13.94
C MET A 82 -5.49 -15.21 -15.07
N ALA A 83 -6.35 -14.39 -15.69
CA ALA A 83 -7.15 -14.79 -16.84
C ALA A 83 -6.29 -15.14 -18.06
N LYS A 84 -5.23 -14.35 -18.33
CA LYS A 84 -4.26 -14.64 -19.40
C LYS A 84 -3.41 -15.88 -19.10
N ALA A 85 -3.03 -16.09 -17.83
CA ALA A 85 -2.31 -17.29 -17.40
C ALA A 85 -3.18 -18.56 -17.52
N GLY A 86 -4.51 -18.45 -17.41
CA GLY A 86 -5.46 -19.53 -17.67
C GLY A 86 -5.77 -19.78 -19.15
N GLN A 87 -5.43 -18.85 -20.05
CA GLN A 87 -5.66 -18.95 -21.50
C GLN A 87 -4.41 -19.38 -22.29
N GLY A 88 -3.29 -19.61 -21.60
CA GLY A 88 -2.10 -20.28 -22.14
C GLY A 88 -2.30 -21.80 -22.20
N GLY A 89 -3.21 -22.26 -23.05
CA GLY A 89 -3.15 -23.63 -23.56
C GLY A 89 -1.79 -23.82 -24.24
N PHE A 90 -1.00 -24.75 -23.72
CA PHE A 90 0.31 -25.14 -24.27
C PHE A 90 0.13 -25.56 -25.74
N PRO A 91 0.69 -24.84 -26.74
CA PRO A 91 0.85 -25.41 -28.07
C PRO A 91 2.14 -26.23 -28.05
N GLY A 92 2.00 -27.53 -27.80
CA GLY A 92 3.05 -28.52 -28.08
C GLY A 92 3.89 -28.97 -26.88
N ARG A 93 3.43 -29.99 -26.17
CA ARG A 93 3.98 -31.35 -26.24
C ARG A 93 3.05 -32.33 -25.53
#